data_AF-A0AAV2VVZ1-F1
#
_entry.id   AF-A0AAV2VVZ1-F1
#
_cell.length_a   1.000
_cell.length_b   1.000
_cell.length_c   1.000
_cell.angle_alpha   90.00
_cell.angle_beta   90.00
_cell.angle_gamma   90.00
#
_symmetry.space_group_name_H-M   'P 1'
#
loop_
_entity.id
_entity.type
_entity.pdbx_description
1 polymer ?
#
loop_
_entity_poly.entity_id
_entity_poly.type
_entity_poly.pdbx_seq_one_letter_code
_entity_poly.pdbx_strand_id
1 'polypeptide(L)'
;MDILVRRQAKLGEKTYAIPFIRDYEHFYMEYDKPWNRMDYDSATEVCGLLGMRLATQKEWQGILDSGELSREKWPLHLPYWGISQQGFFTSGKVTQLKGTSLLNVLCIQA
;
A
#
# COMPACT_ATOMS: atom_id res chain seq x y z
N MET A 1 -10.60 -6.55 14.67
CA MET A 1 -10.16 -5.43 13.82
C MET A 1 -10.97 -5.49 12.54
N ASP A 2 -11.67 -4.42 12.18
CA ASP A 2 -12.48 -4.37 10.96
C ASP A 2 -11.63 -3.75 9.82
N ILE A 3 -11.13 -4.61 8.91
CA ILE A 3 -10.31 -4.18 7.77
C ILE A 3 -11.20 -4.12 6.53
N LEU A 4 -11.23 -2.97 5.88
CA LEU A 4 -11.94 -2.73 4.63
C LEU A 4 -10.96 -2.51 3.47
N VAL A 5 -11.35 -2.82 2.24
CA VAL A 5 -10.60 -2.43 1.04
C VAL A 5 -11.08 -1.05 0.59
N ARG A 6 -10.21 -0.04 0.69
CA ARG A 6 -10.57 1.36 0.38
C ARG A 6 -10.33 1.75 -1.08
N ARG A 7 -9.31 1.16 -1.69
CA ARG A 7 -9.02 1.25 -3.12
C ARG A 7 -8.64 -0.12 -3.62
N GLN A 8 -9.04 -0.42 -4.85
CA GLN A 8 -8.70 -1.66 -5.50
C GLN A 8 -8.50 -1.43 -6.99
N ALA A 9 -7.56 -2.15 -7.58
CA ALA A 9 -7.36 -2.23 -9.01
C ALA A 9 -7.02 -3.66 -9.42
N LYS A 10 -7.34 -4.03 -10.65
CA LYS A 10 -6.97 -5.33 -11.22
C LYS A 10 -6.08 -5.11 -12.44
N LEU A 11 -4.87 -5.66 -12.41
CA LEU A 11 -3.92 -5.61 -13.51
C LEU A 11 -3.54 -7.04 -13.89
N GLY A 12 -4.05 -7.50 -15.04
CA GLY A 12 -3.98 -8.90 -15.43
C GLY A 12 -4.70 -9.80 -14.43
N GLU A 13 -3.99 -10.80 -13.91
CA GLU A 13 -4.52 -11.75 -12.93
C GLU A 13 -4.42 -11.23 -11.48
N LYS A 14 -3.66 -10.14 -11.26
CA LYS A 14 -3.37 -9.65 -9.91
C LYS A 14 -4.38 -8.61 -9.45
N THR A 15 -4.77 -8.72 -8.19
CA THR A 15 -5.59 -7.72 -7.51
C THR A 15 -4.73 -6.92 -6.54
N TYR A 16 -4.77 -5.61 -6.68
CA TYR A 16 -4.06 -4.62 -5.88
C TYR A 16 -5.07 -3.93 -4.96
N ALA A 17 -4.80 -3.86 -3.66
CA ALA A 17 -5.72 -3.28 -2.70
C ALA A 17 -5.00 -2.40 -1.67
N ILE A 18 -5.60 -1.26 -1.33
CA ILE A 18 -5.22 -0.47 -0.16
C ILE A 18 -6.17 -0.84 0.98
N PRO A 19 -5.69 -1.49 2.05
CA PRO A 19 -6.49 -1.76 3.23
C PRO A 19 -6.77 -0.48 4.02
N PHE A 20 -7.86 -0.47 4.76
CA PHE A 20 -8.22 0.60 5.67
C PHE A 20 -8.90 0.06 6.92
N ILE A 21 -8.37 0.43 8.08
CA ILE A 21 -8.94 0.21 9.41
C ILE A 21 -9.49 1.56 9.89
N ARG A 22 -10.78 1.56 10.26
CA ARG A 22 -11.42 2.74 10.86
C ARG A 22 -10.81 3.03 12.22
N ASP A 23 -10.63 4.32 12.52
CA ASP A 23 -10.09 4.81 13.80
C ASP A 23 -8.69 4.27 14.15
N TYR A 24 -7.92 3.83 13.15
CA TYR A 24 -6.52 3.48 13.33
C TYR A 24 -5.70 4.71 13.71
N GLU A 25 -4.91 4.61 14.78
CA GLU A 25 -4.21 5.73 15.42
C GLU A 25 -3.33 6.52 14.45
N HIS A 26 -2.67 5.82 13.52
CA HIS A 26 -1.72 6.43 12.59
C HIS A 26 -2.35 6.59 11.21
N PHE A 27 -2.77 7.82 10.90
CA PHE A 27 -3.28 8.18 9.58
C PHE A 27 -2.79 9.56 9.14
N TYR A 28 -3.00 9.85 7.86
CA TYR A 28 -2.81 11.19 7.30
C TYR A 28 -3.89 11.49 6.25
N MET A 29 -4.08 12.76 5.91
CA MET A 29 -5.07 13.18 4.92
C MET A 29 -4.44 13.37 3.55
N GLU A 30 -5.04 12.78 2.52
CA GLU A 30 -4.69 13.01 1.11
C GLU A 30 -5.95 12.86 0.25
N TYR A 31 -6.14 13.78 -0.72
CA TYR A 31 -7.38 13.88 -1.51
C TYR A 31 -8.66 13.89 -0.64
N ASP A 32 -8.63 14.65 0.46
CA ASP A 32 -9.71 14.80 1.45
C ASP A 32 -10.17 13.48 2.08
N LYS A 33 -9.29 12.47 2.12
CA LYS A 33 -9.56 11.17 2.74
C LYS A 33 -8.45 10.78 3.73
N PRO A 34 -8.79 10.14 4.86
CA PRO A 34 -7.78 9.58 5.74
C PRO A 34 -7.21 8.29 5.15
N TRP A 35 -5.90 8.13 5.23
CA TRP A 35 -5.18 6.92 4.82
C TRP A 35 -4.36 6.42 6.00
N ASN A 36 -4.50 5.13 6.32
CA ASN A 36 -3.68 4.56 7.39
C ASN A 36 -2.23 4.51 6.92
N ARG A 37 -1.32 4.81 7.85
CA ARG A 37 0.11 4.62 7.67
C ARG A 37 0.59 3.66 8.75
N MET A 38 1.28 2.61 8.34
CA MET A 38 1.60 1.48 9.20
C MET A 38 3.11 1.24 9.20
N ASP A 39 3.62 0.69 10.28
CA ASP A 39 4.94 0.06 10.27
C ASP A 39 4.91 -1.23 9.44
N TYR A 40 6.08 -1.79 9.17
CA TYR A 40 6.21 -2.94 8.29
C TYR A 40 5.50 -4.20 8.81
N ASP A 41 5.57 -4.45 10.12
CA ASP A 41 4.98 -5.64 10.73
C ASP A 41 3.46 -5.55 10.71
N SER A 42 2.89 -4.40 11.08
CA SER A 42 1.44 -4.14 10.99
C SER A 42 0.95 -4.21 9.54
N ALA A 43 1.69 -3.64 8.58
CA ALA A 43 1.33 -3.70 7.17
C ALA A 43 1.32 -5.15 6.63
N THR A 44 2.30 -5.95 7.04
CA THR A 44 2.40 -7.37 6.69
C THR A 44 1.24 -8.15 7.29
N GLU A 45 0.94 -7.94 8.58
CA GLU A 45 -0.18 -8.57 9.28
C GLU A 45 -1.52 -8.23 8.62
N VAL A 46 -1.78 -6.95 8.35
CA VAL A 46 -3.04 -6.50 7.73
C VAL A 46 -3.24 -7.09 6.34
N CYS A 47 -2.20 -7.15 5.50
CA CYS A 47 -2.31 -7.84 4.22
C CYS A 47 -2.55 -9.35 4.41
N GLY A 48 -1.88 -9.97 5.38
CA GLY A 48 -2.06 -11.40 5.69
C GLY A 48 -3.49 -11.73 6.15
N LEU A 49 -4.10 -10.90 6.98
CA LEU A 49 -5.49 -11.04 7.42
C LEU A 49 -6.51 -10.93 6.26
N LEU A 50 -6.15 -10.26 5.17
CA LEU A 50 -6.93 -10.20 3.93
C LEU A 50 -6.67 -11.38 2.98
N GLY A 51 -5.80 -12.33 3.36
CA GLY A 51 -5.36 -13.40 2.46
C GLY A 51 -4.46 -12.90 1.32
N MET A 52 -3.83 -11.73 1.50
CA MET A 52 -2.96 -11.06 0.54
C MET A 52 -1.54 -10.96 1.10
N ARG A 53 -0.63 -10.34 0.36
CA ARG A 53 0.74 -10.03 0.80
C ARG A 53 1.18 -8.64 0.37
N LEU A 54 2.26 -8.11 0.96
CA LEU A 54 2.90 -6.90 0.44
C LEU A 54 3.39 -7.09 -1.00
N ALA A 55 3.47 -5.98 -1.73
CA ALA A 55 3.88 -5.96 -3.12
C ALA A 55 5.36 -6.29 -3.32
N THR A 56 5.68 -6.95 -4.43
CA THR A 56 7.05 -7.02 -4.96
C THR A 56 7.39 -5.76 -5.76
N GLN A 57 8.69 -5.50 -5.97
CA GLN A 57 9.11 -4.37 -6.81
C GLN A 57 8.55 -4.42 -8.24
N LYS A 58 8.46 -5.62 -8.84
CA LYS A 58 7.88 -5.81 -10.18
C LYS A 58 6.39 -5.43 -10.20
N GLU A 59 5.65 -5.80 -9.17
CA GLU A 59 4.22 -5.48 -9.05
C GLU A 59 3.98 -3.99 -8.83
N TRP A 60 4.80 -3.37 -7.99
CA TRP A 60 4.80 -1.93 -7.77
C TRP A 60 5.06 -1.15 -9.06
N GLN A 61 6.12 -1.52 -9.79
CA GLN A 61 6.42 -0.88 -11.07
C GLN A 61 5.26 -1.05 -12.06
N GLY A 62 4.65 -2.24 -12.12
CA GLY A 62 3.51 -2.51 -12.99
C GLY A 62 2.30 -1.60 -12.72
N ILE A 63 1.95 -1.35 -11.45
CA ILE A 63 0.83 -0.44 -11.13
C ILE A 63 1.21 1.03 -11.31
N LEU A 64 2.47 1.42 -11.07
CA LEU A 64 2.93 2.77 -11.41
C LEU A 64 2.82 3.05 -12.90
N ASP A 65 3.33 2.16 -13.74
CA ASP A 65 3.36 2.31 -15.20
C ASP A 65 1.94 2.31 -15.80
N SER A 66 0.98 1.67 -15.13
CA SER A 66 -0.42 1.66 -15.56
C SER A 66 -1.13 3.02 -15.43
N GLY A 67 -0.58 3.96 -14.64
CA GLY A 67 -1.21 5.25 -14.33
C GLY A 67 -2.45 5.17 -13.44
N GLU A 68 -2.82 3.98 -12.96
CA GLU A 68 -3.99 3.73 -12.11
C GLU A 68 -3.99 4.60 -10.85
N LEU A 69 -2.84 4.69 -10.17
CA LEU A 69 -2.72 5.35 -8.87
C LEU A 69 -3.14 6.83 -8.96
N SER A 70 -2.66 7.54 -9.98
CA SER A 70 -2.97 8.95 -10.19
C SER A 70 -4.41 9.14 -10.67
N ARG A 71 -4.90 8.26 -11.55
CA ARG A 71 -6.27 8.34 -12.09
C ARG A 71 -7.33 8.15 -11.01
N GLU A 72 -7.12 7.18 -10.14
CA GLU A 72 -8.07 6.80 -9.07
C GLU A 72 -7.78 7.50 -7.72
N LYS A 73 -6.86 8.46 -7.72
CA LYS A 73 -6.45 9.25 -6.54
C LYS A 73 -6.10 8.37 -5.34
N TRP A 74 -5.24 7.38 -5.57
CA TRP A 74 -4.59 6.62 -4.50
C TRP A 74 -3.60 7.54 -3.79
N PRO A 75 -3.32 7.36 -2.48
CA PRO A 75 -2.36 8.19 -1.78
C PRO A 75 -0.95 8.06 -2.38
N LEU A 76 -0.29 9.17 -2.70
CA LEU A 76 1.02 9.22 -3.37
C LEU A 76 2.06 10.03 -2.59
N HIS A 77 1.67 10.74 -1.52
CA HIS A 77 2.60 11.56 -0.74
C HIS A 77 3.60 10.74 0.09
N LEU A 78 3.16 9.59 0.61
CA LEU A 78 4.04 8.65 1.32
C LEU A 78 4.38 7.45 0.43
N PRO A 79 5.59 6.89 0.56
CA PRO A 79 5.93 5.64 -0.12
C PRO A 79 5.06 4.50 0.41
N TYR A 80 5.05 3.39 -0.33
CA TYR A 80 4.37 2.16 0.04
C TYR A 80 5.34 1.13 0.60
N TRP A 81 4.86 0.28 1.51
CA TRP A 81 5.59 -0.91 1.90
C TRP A 81 5.60 -1.96 0.78
N GLY A 82 6.80 -2.40 0.43
CA GLY A 82 7.08 -3.61 -0.33
C GLY A 82 7.64 -4.70 0.58
N ILE A 83 7.68 -5.93 0.06
CA ILE A 83 8.32 -7.06 0.75
C ILE A 83 9.74 -6.72 1.19
N SER A 84 10.21 -7.36 2.26
CA SER A 84 11.58 -7.19 2.77
C SER A 84 11.90 -5.76 3.22
N GLN A 85 10.94 -5.05 3.82
CA GLN A 85 11.09 -3.67 4.33
C GLN A 85 11.56 -2.67 3.25
N GLN A 86 11.10 -2.86 2.02
CA GLN A 86 11.35 -1.91 0.93
C GLN A 86 10.32 -0.77 0.96
N GLY A 87 10.79 0.46 0.81
CA GLY A 87 9.97 1.64 0.53
C GLY A 87 9.86 1.88 -0.97
N PHE A 88 8.63 1.89 -1.46
CA PHE A 88 8.27 2.06 -2.86
C PHE A 88 7.77 3.48 -3.10
N PHE A 89 8.58 4.29 -3.77
CA PHE A 89 8.28 5.70 -4.06
C PHE A 89 7.61 5.83 -5.42
N THR A 90 6.71 6.81 -5.55
CA THR A 90 5.97 7.11 -6.80
C THR A 90 6.85 7.64 -7.92
N SER A 91 8.08 8.06 -7.60
CA SER A 91 9.13 8.34 -8.58
C SER A 91 9.74 7.08 -9.23
N GLY A 92 9.34 5.88 -8.80
CA GLY A 92 9.93 4.61 -9.20
C GLY A 92 11.16 4.21 -8.36
N LYS A 93 11.66 5.10 -7.49
CA LYS A 93 12.75 4.77 -6.56
C LYS A 93 12.29 3.70 -5.57
N VAL A 94 13.18 2.74 -5.30
CA VAL A 94 13.03 1.73 -4.25
C VAL A 94 14.18 1.86 -3.28
N THR A 95 13.93 1.77 -1.97
CA THR A 95 14.97 1.92 -0.94
C THR A 95 14.66 1.05 0.27
N GLN A 96 15.70 0.52 0.92
CA GLN A 96 15.55 -0.16 2.21
C GLN A 96 15.21 0.84 3.30
N LEU A 97 14.14 0.61 4.06
CA LEU A 97 13.73 1.50 5.15
C LEU A 97 13.77 0.76 6.49
N LYS A 98 13.77 1.53 7.58
CA LYS A 98 13.57 0.97 8.92
C LYS A 98 12.13 0.51 9.04
N GLY A 99 11.91 -0.74 9.45
CA GLY A 99 10.58 -1.32 9.62
C GLY A 99 9.62 -0.49 10.47
N THR A 100 10.12 0.34 11.40
CA THR A 100 9.31 1.24 12.25
C THR A 100 8.81 2.51 11.55
N SER A 101 9.16 2.73 10.28
CA SER A 101 8.66 3.88 9.51
C SER A 101 7.17 3.71 9.21
N LEU A 102 6.39 4.78 9.25
CA LEU A 102 4.95 4.71 8.95
C LEU A 102 4.68 5.04 7.48
N LEU A 103 4.32 4.03 6.69
CA LEU A 103 4.16 4.13 5.23
C LEU A 103 2.76 3.71 4.79
N ASN A 104 2.41 3.98 3.53
CA ASN A 104 1.22 3.43 2.90
C ASN A 104 1.31 1.91 2.76
N VAL A 105 0.14 1.25 2.70
CA VAL A 105 0.05 -0.21 2.54
C VAL A 105 -0.57 -0.55 1.20
N LEU A 106 0.07 -1.48 0.49
CA LEU A 106 -0.43 -2.06 -0.75
C LEU A 106 -0.38 -3.58 -0.65
N CYS A 107 -1.56 -4.19 -0.62
CA CYS A 107 -1.72 -5.63 -0.59
C CYS A 107 -1.97 -6.17 -2.00
N ILE A 108 -1.33 -7.29 -2.33
CA ILE A 108 -1.42 -7.98 -3.61
C ILE A 108 -1.98 -9.39 -3.39
N GLN A 109 -3.00 -9.74 -4.17
CA GLN A 109 -3.45 -11.10 -4.37
C GLN A 109 -3.03 -11.54 -5.77
N ALA A 110 -2.43 -12.73 -5.84
CA ALA A 110 -2.04 -13.38 -7.08
C ALA A 110 -3.10 -14.39 -7.51
#